data_AF-A0A9Q3L3B7-F1
#
_entry.id   AF-A0A9Q3L3B7-F1
#
_cell.length_a   1.000
_cell.length_b   1.000
_cell.length_c   1.000
_cell.angle_alpha   90.00
_cell.angle_beta   90.00
_cell.angle_gamma   90.00
#
_symmetry.space_group_name_H-M   'P 1'
#
loop_
_entity.id
_entity.type
_entity.pdbx_description
1 polymer ?
#
loop_
_entity_poly.entity_id
_entity_poly.type
_entity_poly.pdbx_seq_one_letter_code
_entity_poly.pdbx_strand_id
1 'polypeptide(L)'
;MSSNNLISCLLLTSDNYFTWVTMIESELDVIGALDLILGTDQQSREAQENLNCKAYNLIIRCLNEENISFVSSMLSEDNKINGQALWNMLKEKYMSNDISSQALAFTKLSQVKFTITLDFIQEIRTTVSKMRLVGFKLEECALSIMALSKLPSELDSFVQLMSHGV
;
A
#
# COMPACT_ATOMS: atom_id res chain seq x y z
N MET A 1 -32.54 -12.11 -14.41
CA MET A 1 -32.10 -10.85 -13.77
C MET A 1 -30.87 -11.20 -12.95
N SER A 2 -29.69 -10.91 -13.49
CA SER A 2 -28.43 -11.32 -12.89
C SER A 2 -28.09 -10.38 -11.74
N SER A 3 -28.03 -10.93 -10.53
CA SER A 3 -27.58 -10.23 -9.34
C SER A 3 -26.18 -9.68 -9.59
N ASN A 4 -26.06 -8.35 -9.59
CA ASN A 4 -24.78 -7.65 -9.56
C ASN A 4 -24.07 -8.05 -8.26
N ASN A 5 -23.18 -9.05 -8.35
CA ASN A 5 -22.18 -9.30 -7.32
C ASN A 5 -21.22 -8.11 -7.38
N LEU A 6 -21.56 -7.05 -6.64
CA LEU A 6 -20.62 -6.00 -6.30
C LEU A 6 -19.51 -6.66 -5.48
N ILE A 7 -18.46 -7.13 -6.15
CA ILE A 7 -17.20 -7.52 -5.49
C ILE A 7 -16.86 -6.35 -4.55
N SER A 8 -16.90 -6.60 -3.25
CA SER A 8 -16.61 -5.62 -2.22
C SER A 8 -15.12 -5.30 -2.32
N CYS A 9 -14.77 -4.21 -3.00
CA CYS A 9 -13.36 -3.87 -3.17
C CYS A 9 -12.82 -3.08 -1.99
N LEU A 10 -11.66 -3.50 -1.47
CA LEU A 10 -10.87 -2.66 -0.57
C LEU A 10 -10.37 -1.45 -1.38
N LEU A 11 -10.69 -0.23 -0.94
CA LEU A 11 -10.21 0.97 -1.61
C LEU A 11 -8.73 1.22 -1.27
N LEU A 12 -7.93 1.53 -2.29
CA LEU A 12 -6.52 1.88 -2.11
C LEU A 12 -6.41 3.20 -1.35
N THR A 13 -5.68 3.18 -0.25
CA THR A 13 -5.34 4.34 0.57
C THR A 13 -3.83 4.38 0.80
N SER A 14 -3.34 5.44 1.42
CA SER A 14 -1.92 5.58 1.75
C SER A 14 -1.41 4.63 2.82
N ASP A 15 -2.27 3.83 3.47
CA ASP A 15 -1.87 2.98 4.60
C ASP A 15 -2.08 1.48 4.35
N ASN A 16 -2.72 1.09 3.23
CA ASN A 16 -3.13 -0.29 2.98
C ASN A 16 -2.63 -0.90 1.67
N TYR A 17 -1.69 -0.25 0.96
CA TYR A 17 -1.26 -0.69 -0.38
C TYR A 17 -0.79 -2.15 -0.43
N PHE A 18 -0.07 -2.68 0.56
CA PHE A 18 0.31 -4.11 0.55
C PHE A 18 -0.90 -5.05 0.59
N THR A 19 -1.83 -4.80 1.51
CA THR A 19 -3.08 -5.57 1.62
C THR A 19 -3.89 -5.44 0.33
N TRP A 20 -3.94 -4.24 -0.22
CA TRP A 20 -4.63 -3.95 -1.46
C TRP A 20 -4.01 -4.69 -2.65
N VAL A 21 -2.68 -4.65 -2.81
CA VAL A 21 -1.96 -5.35 -3.88
C VAL A 21 -2.25 -6.84 -3.83
N THR A 22 -2.11 -7.48 -2.67
CA THR A 22 -2.39 -8.91 -2.53
C THR A 22 -3.82 -9.27 -2.92
N MET A 23 -4.79 -8.42 -2.53
CA MET A 23 -6.19 -8.63 -2.91
C MET A 23 -6.40 -8.47 -4.42
N ILE A 24 -5.84 -7.42 -5.02
CA ILE A 24 -6.01 -7.16 -6.45
C ILE A 24 -5.27 -8.19 -7.31
N GLU A 25 -4.10 -8.66 -6.90
CA GLU A 25 -3.40 -9.77 -7.58
C GLU A 25 -4.28 -11.03 -7.61
N SER A 26 -4.93 -11.36 -6.49
CA SER A 26 -5.87 -12.48 -6.44
C SER A 26 -7.08 -12.28 -7.37
N GLU A 27 -7.65 -11.08 -7.44
CA GLU A 27 -8.78 -10.79 -8.32
C GLU A 27 -8.37 -10.76 -9.80
N LEU A 28 -7.15 -10.28 -10.10
CA LEU A 28 -6.56 -10.32 -11.44
C LEU A 28 -6.33 -11.75 -11.91
N ASP A 29 -5.92 -12.65 -11.02
CA ASP A 29 -5.75 -14.08 -11.30
C ASP A 29 -7.10 -14.72 -11.66
N VAL A 30 -8.16 -14.44 -10.90
CA VAL A 30 -9.52 -14.93 -11.14
C VAL A 30 -10.03 -14.55 -12.54
N ILE A 31 -9.68 -13.35 -13.04
CA ILE A 31 -10.07 -12.89 -14.38
C ILE A 31 -9.06 -13.25 -15.47
N GLY A 32 -7.97 -13.95 -15.13
CA GLY A 32 -6.90 -14.36 -16.05
C GLY A 32 -6.02 -13.21 -16.56
N ALA A 33 -6.00 -12.06 -15.88
CA ALA A 33 -5.25 -10.88 -16.28
C ALA A 33 -3.94 -10.68 -15.49
N LEU A 34 -3.64 -11.52 -14.50
CA LEU A 34 -2.45 -11.36 -13.66
C LEU A 34 -1.16 -11.41 -14.47
N ASP A 35 -0.97 -12.43 -15.31
CA ASP A 35 0.23 -12.58 -16.16
C ASP A 35 0.40 -11.40 -17.13
N LEU A 36 -0.71 -10.83 -17.62
CA LEU A 36 -0.67 -9.63 -18.47
C LEU A 36 -0.12 -8.44 -17.69
N ILE A 37 -0.64 -8.21 -16.49
CA ILE A 37 -0.24 -7.10 -15.63
C ILE A 37 1.22 -7.23 -15.19
N LEU A 38 1.69 -8.45 -14.96
CA LEU A 38 3.10 -8.74 -14.64
C LEU A 38 4.02 -8.73 -15.86
N GLY A 39 3.48 -8.66 -17.08
CA GLY A 39 4.23 -8.64 -18.34
C GLY A 39 4.80 -10.00 -18.73
N THR A 40 4.26 -11.09 -18.20
CA THR A 40 4.66 -12.49 -18.49
C THR A 40 3.73 -13.18 -19.48
N ASP A 41 2.63 -12.53 -19.87
CA ASP A 41 1.63 -13.10 -20.77
C ASP A 41 2.14 -13.36 -22.20
N GLN A 42 1.70 -14.47 -22.78
CA GLN A 42 2.07 -14.93 -24.13
C GLN A 42 0.86 -15.04 -25.07
N GLN A 43 -0.30 -14.51 -24.68
CA GLN A 43 -1.51 -14.62 -25.48
C GLN A 43 -1.48 -13.71 -26.72
N SER A 44 -2.49 -13.87 -27.58
CA SER A 44 -2.64 -13.00 -28.75
C SER A 44 -2.92 -11.56 -28.34
N ARG A 45 -2.55 -10.61 -29.21
CA ARG A 45 -2.78 -9.17 -28.96
C ARG A 45 -4.23 -8.82 -28.65
N GLU A 46 -5.20 -9.44 -29.32
CA GLU A 46 -6.63 -9.21 -29.08
C GLU A 46 -7.07 -9.69 -27.68
N ALA A 47 -6.57 -10.85 -27.24
CA ALA A 47 -6.81 -11.35 -25.89
C ALA A 47 -6.17 -10.44 -24.83
N GLN A 48 -4.96 -9.95 -25.11
CA GLN A 48 -4.26 -9.00 -24.25
C GLN A 48 -5.03 -7.68 -24.11
N GLU A 49 -5.56 -7.11 -25.20
CA GLU A 49 -6.37 -5.88 -25.15
C GLU A 49 -7.64 -6.06 -24.31
N ASN A 50 -8.32 -7.21 -24.45
CA ASN A 50 -9.51 -7.53 -23.64
C ASN A 50 -9.19 -7.66 -22.15
N LEU A 51 -8.13 -8.41 -21.82
CA LEU A 51 -7.67 -8.59 -20.44
C LEU A 51 -7.19 -7.26 -19.83
N ASN A 52 -6.52 -6.43 -20.62
CA ASN A 52 -6.05 -5.12 -20.18
C ASN A 52 -7.21 -4.20 -19.80
N CYS A 53 -8.30 -4.22 -20.57
CA CYS A 53 -9.51 -3.46 -20.27
C CYS A 53 -10.19 -3.97 -18.99
N LYS A 54 -10.26 -5.29 -18.80
CA LYS A 54 -10.83 -5.89 -17.56
C LYS A 54 -10.00 -5.52 -16.34
N ALA A 55 -8.68 -5.62 -16.43
CA ALA A 55 -7.76 -5.24 -15.36
C ALA A 55 -7.88 -3.75 -15.02
N TYR A 56 -7.92 -2.88 -16.04
CA TYR A 56 -8.15 -1.45 -15.83
C TYR A 56 -9.43 -1.17 -15.04
N ASN A 57 -10.56 -1.76 -15.46
CA ASN A 57 -11.85 -1.57 -14.81
C ASN A 57 -11.88 -2.11 -13.37
N LEU A 58 -11.21 -3.24 -13.11
CA LEU A 58 -11.05 -3.78 -11.77
C LEU A 58 -10.27 -2.79 -10.89
N ILE A 59 -9.08 -2.40 -11.33
CA ILE A 59 -8.17 -1.54 -10.55
C ILE A 59 -8.82 -0.20 -10.25
N ILE A 60 -9.39 0.50 -11.25
CA ILE A 60 -9.96 1.84 -11.08
C ILE A 60 -11.12 1.86 -10.06
N ARG A 61 -11.96 0.80 -10.04
CA ARG A 61 -13.08 0.64 -9.10
C ARG A 61 -12.60 0.47 -7.65
N CYS A 62 -11.35 0.10 -7.48
CA CYS A 62 -10.71 -0.18 -6.20
C CYS A 62 -9.82 0.96 -5.71
N LEU A 63 -9.92 2.15 -6.32
CA LEU A 63 -9.18 3.34 -5.91
C LEU A 63 -10.06 4.28 -5.08
N ASN A 64 -9.48 4.91 -4.06
CA ASN A 64 -10.11 6.05 -3.41
C ASN A 64 -9.99 7.33 -4.25
N GLU A 65 -10.67 8.41 -3.82
CA GLU A 65 -10.68 9.71 -4.52
C GLU A 65 -9.28 10.31 -4.75
N GLU A 66 -8.37 10.17 -3.77
CA GLU A 66 -6.99 10.64 -3.87
C GLU A 66 -6.25 9.95 -5.03
N ASN A 67 -6.36 8.63 -5.11
CA ASN A 67 -5.71 7.84 -6.16
C ASN A 67 -6.36 8.02 -7.53
N ILE A 68 -7.68 8.21 -7.59
CA ILE A 68 -8.37 8.56 -8.83
C ILE A 68 -7.85 9.91 -9.37
N SER A 69 -7.70 10.90 -8.49
CA SER A 69 -7.19 12.22 -8.87
C SER A 69 -5.74 12.15 -9.37
N PHE A 70 -4.88 11.38 -8.69
CA PHE A 70 -3.51 11.14 -9.12
C PHE A 70 -3.45 10.50 -10.51
N VAL A 71 -4.18 9.41 -10.72
CA VAL A 71 -4.23 8.69 -12.00
C VAL A 71 -4.74 9.62 -13.12
N SER A 72 -5.80 10.38 -12.86
CA SER A 72 -6.38 11.31 -13.83
C SER A 72 -5.41 12.41 -14.26
N SER A 73 -4.52 12.85 -13.38
CA SER A 73 -3.50 13.86 -13.71
C SER A 73 -2.36 13.35 -14.60
N MET A 74 -2.15 12.03 -14.63
CA MET A 74 -1.04 11.38 -15.33
C MET A 74 -1.46 10.73 -16.65
N LEU A 75 -2.76 10.52 -16.88
CA LEU A 75 -3.29 9.97 -18.12
C LEU A 75 -3.34 11.05 -19.21
N SER A 76 -2.72 10.77 -20.36
CA SER A 76 -2.91 11.52 -21.61
C SER A 76 -4.20 11.09 -22.32
N GLU A 77 -4.80 11.97 -23.13
CA GLU A 77 -6.11 11.71 -23.77
C GLU A 77 -6.16 10.44 -24.61
N ASP A 78 -5.01 10.01 -25.16
CA ASP A 78 -4.87 8.85 -26.05
C ASP A 78 -4.70 7.50 -25.34
N ASN A 79 -4.45 7.46 -24.03
CA ASN A 79 -4.11 6.23 -23.27
C ASN A 79 -5.08 5.92 -22.12
N LYS A 80 -6.36 6.28 -22.27
CA LYS A 80 -7.35 6.23 -21.16
C LYS A 80 -7.63 4.84 -20.58
N ILE A 81 -7.39 3.75 -21.30
CA ILE A 81 -7.71 2.39 -20.84
C ILE A 81 -6.47 1.51 -21.00
N ASN A 82 -5.64 1.47 -19.95
CA ASN A 82 -4.50 0.56 -19.90
C ASN A 82 -4.27 0.09 -18.46
N GLY A 83 -4.67 -1.14 -18.16
CA GLY A 83 -4.56 -1.75 -16.84
C GLY A 83 -3.11 -1.96 -16.41
N GLN A 84 -2.24 -2.38 -17.33
CA GLN A 84 -0.82 -2.59 -17.04
C GLN A 84 -0.10 -1.28 -16.72
N ALA A 85 -0.36 -0.22 -17.50
CA ALA A 85 0.20 1.10 -17.23
C ALA A 85 -0.28 1.64 -15.88
N LEU A 86 -1.59 1.52 -15.59
CA LEU A 86 -2.18 1.92 -14.31
C LEU A 86 -1.54 1.16 -13.13
N TRP A 87 -1.36 -0.15 -13.26
CA TRP A 87 -0.69 -0.97 -12.24
C TRP A 87 0.73 -0.50 -11.95
N ASN A 88 1.53 -0.30 -13.00
CA ASN A 88 2.91 0.14 -12.87
C ASN A 88 3.02 1.53 -12.23
N MET A 89 2.16 2.46 -12.62
CA MET A 89 2.11 3.80 -12.01
C MET A 89 1.79 3.76 -10.52
N LEU A 90 0.82 2.95 -10.11
CA LEU A 90 0.48 2.78 -8.69
C LEU A 90 1.64 2.13 -7.93
N LYS A 91 2.29 1.13 -8.53
CA LYS A 91 3.48 0.49 -7.96
C LYS A 91 4.62 1.48 -7.77
N GLU A 92 4.88 2.34 -8.74
CA GLU A 92 5.90 3.40 -8.62
C GLU A 92 5.55 4.42 -7.54
N LYS A 93 4.28 4.88 -7.47
CA LYS A 93 3.81 5.81 -6.42
C LYS A 93 4.07 5.26 -5.02
N TYR A 94 3.77 3.98 -4.80
CA TYR A 94 3.76 3.39 -3.47
C TYR A 94 5.05 2.66 -3.10
N MET A 95 5.80 2.17 -4.07
CA MET A 95 7.03 1.39 -3.86
C MET A 95 8.28 2.12 -4.36
N SER A 96 8.25 3.45 -4.49
CA SER A 96 9.47 4.24 -4.70
C SER A 96 10.43 3.94 -3.54
N ASN A 97 11.44 3.14 -3.83
CA ASN A 97 12.41 2.63 -2.87
C ASN A 97 13.64 3.54 -2.77
N ASP A 98 13.46 4.82 -3.09
CA ASP A 98 14.57 5.78 -3.07
C ASP A 98 14.96 6.12 -1.63
N ILE A 99 16.26 6.29 -1.41
CA ILE A 99 16.85 6.53 -0.09
C ILE A 99 16.27 7.79 0.56
N SER A 100 15.85 8.79 -0.23
CA SER A 100 15.26 10.04 0.29
C SER A 100 13.88 9.78 0.90
N SER A 101 13.00 9.06 0.19
CA SER A 101 11.67 8.66 0.70
C SER A 101 11.77 7.78 1.94
N GLN A 102 12.73 6.86 1.96
CA GLN A 102 13.05 6.03 3.12
C GLN A 102 13.52 6.84 4.33
N ALA A 103 14.49 7.74 4.14
CA ALA A 103 15.01 8.61 5.20
C ALA A 103 13.92 9.53 5.76
N LEU A 104 13.06 10.07 4.90
CA LEU A 104 11.92 10.89 5.31
C LEU A 104 10.91 10.09 6.15
N ALA A 105 10.58 8.86 5.74
CA ALA A 105 9.67 7.99 6.48
C ALA A 105 10.23 7.61 7.86
N PHE A 106 11.52 7.27 7.93
CA PHE A 106 12.20 7.00 9.21
C PHE A 106 12.28 8.25 10.11
N THR A 107 12.53 9.43 9.53
CA THR A 107 12.55 10.70 10.26
C THR A 107 11.18 10.99 10.87
N LYS A 108 10.10 10.76 10.12
CA LYS A 108 8.73 10.88 10.66
C LYS A 108 8.51 9.96 11.85
N LEU A 109 8.95 8.69 11.78
CA LEU A 109 8.85 7.78 12.92
C LEU A 109 9.61 8.33 14.12
N SER A 110 10.83 8.82 13.89
CA SER A 110 11.68 9.41 14.93
C SER A 110 11.05 10.63 15.60
N GLN A 111 10.23 11.39 14.88
CA GLN A 111 9.53 12.59 15.39
C GLN A 111 8.23 12.31 16.15
N VAL A 112 7.66 11.10 16.06
CA VAL A 112 6.46 10.73 16.84
C VAL A 112 6.73 10.91 18.32
N LYS A 113 5.85 11.64 19.00
CA LYS A 113 5.89 11.92 20.45
C LYS A 113 4.71 11.26 21.14
N PHE A 114 4.93 10.80 22.36
CA PHE A 114 3.83 10.33 23.18
C PHE A 114 2.91 11.48 23.57
N THR A 115 1.60 11.28 23.38
CA THR A 115 0.55 12.20 23.78
C THR A 115 -0.50 11.44 24.59
N ILE A 116 -1.51 10.90 23.93
CA ILE A 116 -2.52 10.00 24.47
C ILE A 116 -2.29 8.62 23.85
N THR A 117 -2.47 7.56 24.63
CA THR A 117 -2.14 6.18 24.22
C THR A 117 -2.75 5.78 22.87
N LEU A 118 -4.03 6.09 22.63
CA LEU A 118 -4.70 5.72 21.37
C LEU A 118 -4.12 6.46 20.16
N ASP A 119 -3.93 7.78 20.28
CA ASP A 119 -3.38 8.61 19.21
C ASP A 119 -1.94 8.22 18.90
N PHE A 120 -1.14 7.98 19.96
CA PHE A 120 0.24 7.52 19.83
C PHE A 120 0.32 6.18 19.10
N ILE A 121 -0.50 5.18 19.49
CA ILE A 121 -0.53 3.88 18.83
C ILE A 121 -0.92 4.03 17.35
N GLN A 122 -1.92 4.87 17.07
CA GLN A 122 -2.37 5.12 15.71
C GLN A 122 -1.30 5.80 14.85
N GLU A 123 -0.60 6.79 15.41
CA GLU A 123 0.48 7.51 14.73
C GLU A 123 1.69 6.61 14.45
N ILE A 124 2.08 5.78 15.42
CA ILE A 124 3.14 4.76 15.23
C ILE A 124 2.73 3.79 14.12
N ARG A 125 1.53 3.21 14.16
CA ARG A 125 1.04 2.28 13.12
C ARG A 125 1.05 2.91 11.74
N THR A 126 0.52 4.12 11.63
CA THR A 126 0.46 4.89 10.37
C THR A 126 1.87 5.12 9.81
N THR A 127 2.81 5.48 10.68
CA THR A 127 4.18 5.78 10.25
C THR A 127 4.95 4.53 9.86
N VAL A 128 4.78 3.42 10.61
CA VAL A 128 5.35 2.12 10.26
C VAL A 128 4.78 1.60 8.94
N SER A 129 3.48 1.75 8.68
CA SER A 129 2.88 1.42 7.39
C SER A 129 3.54 2.22 6.27
N LYS A 130 3.69 3.54 6.42
CA LYS A 130 4.37 4.40 5.44
C LYS A 130 5.84 4.00 5.20
N MET A 131 6.57 3.59 6.24
CA MET A 131 7.94 3.07 6.09
C MET A 131 7.98 1.80 5.25
N ARG A 132 7.06 0.86 5.51
CA ARG A 132 6.98 -0.38 4.72
C ARG A 132 6.72 -0.07 3.25
N LEU A 133 5.87 0.92 2.94
CA LEU A 133 5.53 1.30 1.57
C LEU A 133 6.76 1.71 0.77
N VAL A 134 7.58 2.60 1.33
CA VAL A 134 8.84 3.04 0.71
C VAL A 134 9.96 2.00 0.77
N GLY A 135 9.63 0.74 1.07
CA GLY A 135 10.57 -0.38 1.14
C GLY A 135 11.47 -0.38 2.39
N PHE A 136 11.25 0.52 3.36
CA PHE A 136 11.99 0.53 4.62
C PHE A 136 11.40 -0.47 5.60
N LYS A 137 11.97 -1.68 5.62
CA LYS A 137 11.55 -2.77 6.50
C LYS A 137 12.47 -2.87 7.71
N LEU A 138 11.87 -2.82 8.90
CA LEU A 138 12.52 -3.14 10.18
C LEU A 138 11.90 -4.41 10.75
N GLU A 139 12.69 -5.18 11.48
CA GLU A 139 12.18 -6.30 12.26
C GLU A 139 11.17 -5.83 13.31
N GLU A 140 10.17 -6.66 13.62
CA GLU A 140 9.12 -6.31 14.58
C GLU A 140 9.69 -6.00 15.97
N CYS A 141 10.73 -6.72 16.41
CA CYS A 141 11.40 -6.45 17.68
C CYS A 141 12.02 -5.04 17.71
N ALA A 142 12.68 -4.62 16.62
CA ALA A 142 13.26 -3.28 16.52
C ALA A 142 12.18 -2.19 16.54
N LEU A 143 11.05 -2.41 15.84
CA LEU A 143 9.91 -1.50 15.86
C LEU A 143 9.29 -1.37 17.25
N SER A 144 9.13 -2.49 17.96
CA SER A 144 8.65 -2.52 19.34
C SER A 144 9.56 -1.73 20.27
N ILE A 145 10.88 -1.94 20.20
CA ILE A 145 11.86 -1.20 21.00
C ILE A 145 11.82 0.30 20.69
N MET A 146 11.75 0.68 19.42
CA MET A 146 11.65 2.09 19.00
C MET A 146 10.35 2.76 19.44
N ALA A 147 9.23 2.02 19.46
CA ALA A 147 7.97 2.54 19.96
C ALA A 147 8.01 2.71 21.49
N LEU A 148 8.58 1.74 22.21
CA LEU A 148 8.74 1.80 23.66
C LEU A 148 9.69 2.92 24.09
N SER A 149 10.77 3.17 23.34
CA SER A 149 11.73 4.25 23.64
C SER A 149 11.15 5.65 23.48
N LYS A 150 9.91 5.79 22.99
CA LYS A 150 9.20 7.06 22.83
C LYS A 150 8.23 7.33 23.99
N LEU A 151 8.04 6.37 24.88
CA LEU A 151 7.21 6.55 26.05
C LEU A 151 7.87 7.56 27.02
N PRO A 152 7.06 8.29 27.80
CA PRO A 152 7.57 9.17 28.84
C PRO A 152 8.36 8.38 29.90
N SER A 153 9.36 9.01 30.51
CA SER A 153 10.21 8.38 31.55
C SER A 153 9.43 7.86 32.75
N GLU A 154 8.23 8.38 32.98
CA GLU A 154 7.29 7.91 33.99
C GLU A 154 6.87 6.45 33.77
N LEU A 155 7.01 5.93 32.54
CA LEU A 155 6.73 4.55 32.16
C LEU A 155 7.99 3.67 32.01
N ASP A 156 9.17 4.15 32.39
CA ASP A 156 10.43 3.41 32.22
C ASP A 156 10.42 2.06 32.96
N SER A 157 9.80 2.01 34.13
CA SER A 157 9.63 0.76 34.90
C SER A 157 8.79 -0.28 34.13
N PHE A 158 7.77 0.17 33.40
CA PHE A 158 6.96 -0.68 32.52
C PHE A 158 7.75 -1.13 31.29
N VAL A 159 8.50 -0.22 30.66
CA VAL A 159 9.35 -0.52 29.49
C VAL A 159 10.41 -1.57 29.84
N GLN A 160 11.07 -1.44 31.00
CA GLN A 160 12.04 -2.41 31.47
C GLN A 160 11.41 -3.78 31.68
N LEU A 161 10.25 -3.85 32.32
CA LEU A 161 9.55 -5.11 32.57
C LEU A 161 9.14 -5.81 31.25
N MET A 162 8.66 -5.05 30.27
CA MET A 162 8.29 -5.57 28.95
C MET A 162 9.51 -6.03 28.13
N SER A 163 10.67 -5.40 28.32
CA SER A 163 11.89 -5.70 27.55
C SER A 163 12.68 -6.90 28.11
N HIS A 164 12.52 -7.23 29.40
CA HIS A 164 13.18 -8.37 30.05
C HIS A 164 12.27 -9.61 30.19
N GLY A 165 10.98 -9.50 29.82
CA GLY A 165 9.96 -10.53 30.01
C GLY A 165 9.72 -11.49 28.83
N VAL A 166 10.65 -11.57 27.87
CA VAL A 166 10.59 -12.49 26.71
C VAL A 166 11.68 -13.54 26.81
#